data_AF-A0A349HVE0-F1
#
_entry.id   AF-A0A349HVE0-F1
#
_cell.length_a   1.000
_cell.length_b   1.000
_cell.length_c   1.000
_cell.angle_alpha   90.00
_cell.angle_beta   90.00
_cell.angle_gamma   90.00
#
_symmetry.space_group_name_H-M   'P 1'
#
loop_
_entity.id
_entity.type
_entity.pdbx_description
1 polymer ?
#
loop_
_entity_poly.entity_id
_entity_poly.type
_entity_poly.pdbx_seq_one_letter_code
_entity_poly.pdbx_strand_id
1 'polypeptide(L)'
;MIYSAIEEACSDYNVTAFSQTPYFTATANTEKQGEFLNKYFKVVKPADNTITNKFNPTYRSLTNTDIGKQIAIESSAAKVTLKSGEALGLYCFSSNSAPKRRCYVTVDINSTDGPNIGGRDMFRFTIDADTNDLYGVTGWTQCQPDGSKPTGDEGGHGCLARIMKDNWVMNY
;
A
#
# COMPACT_ATOMS: atom_id res chain seq x y z
N MET A 1 -5.90 -7.78 7.74
CA MET A 1 -4.45 -7.94 7.95
C MET A 1 -3.85 -6.65 8.50
N ILE A 2 -3.76 -5.56 7.73
CA ILE A 2 -3.10 -4.33 8.23
C ILE A 2 -3.87 -3.60 9.34
N TYR A 3 -5.21 -3.60 9.27
CA TYR A 3 -6.04 -3.03 10.34
C TYR A 3 -5.79 -3.71 11.69
N SER A 4 -5.77 -5.05 11.71
CA SER A 4 -5.45 -5.83 12.92
C SER A 4 -4.02 -5.54 13.43
N ALA A 5 -3.05 -5.39 12.53
CA ALA A 5 -1.67 -5.02 12.93
C ALA A 5 -1.60 -3.62 13.55
N ILE A 6 -2.42 -2.67 13.07
CA ILE A 6 -2.53 -1.33 13.68
C ILE A 6 -3.16 -1.42 15.06
N GLU A 7 -4.24 -2.18 15.23
CA GLU A 7 -4.89 -2.37 16.53
C GLU A 7 -3.94 -3.02 17.54
N GLU A 8 -3.21 -4.05 17.14
CA GLU A 8 -2.21 -4.73 17.98
C GLU A 8 -1.07 -3.78 18.37
N ALA A 9 -0.56 -2.97 17.42
CA ALA A 9 0.45 -1.96 17.71
C ALA A 9 -0.06 -0.88 18.66
N CYS A 10 -1.29 -0.41 18.49
CA CYS A 10 -1.90 0.56 19.40
C CYS A 10 -2.04 -0.03 20.82
N SER A 11 -2.46 -1.29 20.91
CA SER A 11 -2.56 -2.02 22.18
C SER A 11 -1.21 -2.18 22.89
N ASP A 12 -0.16 -2.59 22.17
CA ASP A 12 1.19 -2.78 22.72
C ASP A 12 1.77 -1.52 23.36
N TYR A 13 1.44 -0.35 22.80
CA TYR A 13 1.92 0.95 23.27
C TYR A 13 0.91 1.71 24.14
N ASN A 14 -0.24 1.09 24.45
CA ASN A 14 -1.33 1.70 25.22
C ASN A 14 -1.78 3.07 24.66
N VAL A 15 -1.99 3.11 23.35
CA VAL A 15 -2.45 4.29 22.58
C VAL A 15 -3.68 3.94 21.75
N THR A 16 -4.37 4.96 21.23
CA THR A 16 -5.60 4.77 20.43
C THR A 16 -5.39 5.02 18.95
N ALA A 17 -4.32 5.71 18.57
CA ALA A 17 -4.05 6.08 17.18
C ALA A 17 -2.65 5.61 16.75
N PHE A 18 -2.53 5.14 15.51
CA PHE A 18 -1.27 4.68 14.93
C PHE A 18 -0.20 5.77 14.96
N SER A 19 -0.61 7.04 14.81
CA SER A 19 0.25 8.22 14.89
C SER A 19 0.91 8.45 16.25
N GLN A 20 0.45 7.76 17.30
CA GLN A 20 1.02 7.79 18.64
C GLN A 20 1.98 6.63 18.91
N THR A 21 2.05 5.64 18.01
CA THR A 21 3.02 4.54 18.09
C THR A 21 4.41 5.03 17.66
N PRO A 22 5.50 4.37 18.08
CA PRO A 22 6.84 4.72 17.60
C PRO A 22 7.07 4.39 16.11
N TYR A 23 6.12 3.70 15.47
CA TYR A 23 6.19 3.30 14.08
C TYR A 23 5.77 4.41 13.11
N PHE A 24 4.98 5.37 13.58
CA PHE A 24 4.68 6.57 12.81
C PHE A 24 5.79 7.61 12.99
N THR A 25 6.33 8.06 11.87
CA THR A 25 7.30 9.15 11.82
C THR A 25 6.79 10.24 10.88
N ALA A 26 6.82 11.50 11.32
CA ALA A 26 6.34 12.63 10.54
C ALA A 26 7.25 12.98 9.36
N THR A 27 8.50 12.53 9.42
CA THR A 27 9.48 12.54 8.34
C THR A 27 9.48 11.17 7.66
N ALA A 28 9.74 11.15 6.35
CA ALA A 28 9.91 9.94 5.54
C ALA A 28 11.05 9.04 6.10
N ASN A 29 10.78 8.30 7.18
CA ASN A 29 11.74 7.45 7.86
C ASN A 29 11.26 5.99 7.82
N THR A 30 11.76 5.27 6.82
CA THR A 30 11.42 3.87 6.55
C THR A 30 11.79 2.89 7.64
N GLU A 31 12.75 3.21 8.51
CA GLU A 31 13.23 2.28 9.52
C GLU A 31 12.11 1.89 10.49
N LYS A 32 11.37 2.89 10.98
CA LYS A 32 10.25 2.68 11.91
C LYS A 32 9.06 1.97 11.26
N GLN A 33 8.78 2.25 9.99
CA GLN A 33 7.79 1.46 9.25
C GLN A 33 8.29 0.03 9.00
N GLY A 34 9.59 -0.18 8.78
CA GLY A 34 10.20 -1.50 8.65
C GLY A 34 10.11 -2.31 9.95
N GLU A 35 10.37 -1.68 11.10
CA GLU A 35 10.19 -2.29 12.43
C GLU A 35 8.75 -2.76 12.64
N PHE A 36 7.75 -1.94 12.27
CA PHE A 36 6.35 -2.32 12.31
C PHE A 36 6.06 -3.54 11.43
N LEU A 37 6.49 -3.52 10.16
CA LEU A 37 6.28 -4.64 9.25
C LEU A 37 6.94 -5.92 9.76
N ASN A 38 8.14 -5.83 10.31
CA ASN A 38 8.88 -6.97 10.85
C ASN A 38 8.25 -7.56 12.12
N LYS A 39 7.63 -6.72 12.96
CA LYS A 39 7.03 -7.16 14.22
C LYS A 39 5.65 -7.78 14.03
N TYR A 40 4.78 -7.14 13.25
CA TYR A 40 3.36 -7.53 13.16
C TYR A 40 3.02 -8.37 11.93
N PHE A 41 3.98 -8.64 11.04
CA PHE A 41 3.77 -9.49 9.88
C PHE A 41 4.79 -10.63 9.81
N LYS A 42 4.35 -11.77 9.29
CA LYS A 42 5.23 -12.90 9.00
C LYS A 42 5.94 -12.66 7.67
N VAL A 43 7.16 -12.14 7.73
CA VAL A 43 7.97 -11.80 6.55
C VAL A 43 8.95 -12.92 6.19
N VAL A 44 9.30 -13.04 4.90
CA VAL A 44 10.32 -13.99 4.40
C VAL A 44 11.72 -13.57 4.87
N LYS A 45 11.99 -12.27 4.83
CA LYS A 45 13.19 -11.62 5.35
C LYS A 45 12.77 -10.30 5.99
N PRO A 46 13.48 -9.82 7.03
CA PRO A 46 13.24 -8.50 7.59
C PRO A 46 13.27 -7.43 6.50
N ALA A 47 12.40 -6.41 6.63
CA ALA A 47 12.52 -5.16 5.91
C ALA A 47 13.93 -4.63 6.13
N ASP A 48 14.67 -4.40 5.05
CA ASP A 48 15.85 -3.57 5.08
C ASP A 48 15.62 -2.39 4.12
N ASN A 49 16.39 -1.33 4.31
CA ASN A 49 16.32 -0.15 3.45
C ASN A 49 17.12 -0.35 2.14
N THR A 50 17.59 -1.58 1.85
CA THR A 50 18.60 -1.89 0.83
C THR A 50 18.27 -3.09 -0.08
N ILE A 51 17.28 -3.91 0.25
CA ILE A 51 16.90 -5.08 -0.56
C ILE A 51 16.09 -4.59 -1.75
N THR A 52 16.60 -5.01 -2.90
CA THR A 52 15.91 -5.27 -4.16
C THR A 52 14.40 -5.07 -4.09
N ASN A 53 13.86 -4.23 -4.98
CA ASN A 53 12.45 -3.92 -5.05
C ASN A 53 11.58 -5.19 -4.86
N LYS A 54 10.74 -5.19 -3.81
CA LYS A 54 9.84 -6.31 -3.49
C LYS A 54 8.64 -6.38 -4.42
N PHE A 55 8.49 -5.35 -5.23
CA PHE A 55 7.45 -5.17 -6.21
C PHE A 55 8.08 -5.21 -7.59
N ASN A 56 7.29 -5.58 -8.59
CA ASN A 56 7.72 -5.36 -9.95
C ASN A 56 7.90 -3.84 -10.22
N PRO A 57 8.94 -3.41 -10.96
CA PRO A 57 9.09 -1.99 -11.28
C PRO A 57 8.03 -1.46 -12.25
N THR A 58 7.34 -2.33 -12.99
CA THR A 58 6.36 -1.95 -14.00
C THR A 58 5.06 -2.74 -13.86
N TYR A 59 3.94 -2.05 -14.07
CA TYR A 59 2.62 -2.66 -14.09
C TYR A 59 1.84 -2.21 -15.32
N ARG A 60 1.01 -3.11 -15.84
CA ARG A 60 0.07 -2.81 -16.94
C ARG A 60 -1.23 -2.26 -16.39
N SER A 61 -1.93 -1.49 -17.21
CA SER A 61 -3.32 -1.09 -16.98
C SER A 61 -4.27 -2.29 -17.10
N LEU A 62 -5.49 -2.15 -16.56
CA LEU A 62 -6.52 -3.20 -16.60
C LEU A 62 -6.91 -3.60 -18.03
N THR A 63 -6.88 -2.65 -18.98
CA THR A 63 -7.14 -2.89 -20.41
C THR A 63 -6.05 -3.70 -21.11
N ASN A 64 -4.86 -3.86 -20.49
CA ASN A 64 -3.64 -4.35 -21.14
C ASN A 64 -3.24 -3.56 -22.42
N THR A 65 -3.73 -2.33 -22.61
CA THR A 65 -3.40 -1.52 -23.79
C THR A 65 -2.09 -0.75 -23.64
N ASP A 66 -1.57 -0.61 -22.42
CA ASP A 66 -0.32 0.07 -22.13
C ASP A 66 0.78 -0.91 -21.69
N ILE A 67 1.95 -0.83 -22.35
CA ILE A 67 3.16 -1.56 -21.94
C ILE A 67 3.82 -0.78 -20.81
N GLY A 68 3.45 -1.13 -19.57
CA GLY A 68 4.25 -0.96 -18.35
C GLY A 68 4.71 0.46 -18.04
N LYS A 69 3.94 1.21 -17.24
CA LYS A 69 4.51 2.40 -16.59
C LYS A 69 5.39 2.00 -15.42
N GLN A 70 6.52 2.68 -15.30
CA GLN A 70 7.31 2.60 -14.09
C GLN A 70 6.47 3.12 -12.94
N ILE A 71 6.17 2.25 -11.99
CA ILE A 71 5.45 2.67 -10.80
C ILE A 71 6.47 3.15 -9.80
N ALA A 72 6.44 4.46 -9.56
CA ALA A 72 7.08 5.04 -8.40
C ALA A 72 6.31 4.55 -7.17
N ILE A 73 6.67 3.36 -6.68
CA ILE A 73 6.49 3.05 -5.27
C ILE A 73 7.51 3.92 -4.57
N GLU A 74 7.04 4.70 -3.60
CA GLU A 74 7.86 5.68 -2.90
C GLU A 74 9.21 5.05 -2.58
N SER A 75 10.28 5.65 -3.09
CA SER A 75 11.64 5.12 -2.95
C SER A 75 12.00 4.95 -1.47
N SER A 76 11.37 5.77 -0.62
CA SER A 76 11.41 5.77 0.82
C SER A 76 10.22 5.02 1.47
N ALA A 77 9.66 3.98 0.85
CA ALA A 77 8.73 3.06 1.54
C ALA A 77 9.50 1.90 2.16
N ALA A 78 9.12 1.48 3.38
CA ALA A 78 9.53 0.20 3.93
C ALA A 78 8.84 -0.92 3.14
N LYS A 79 9.57 -1.95 2.73
CA LYS A 79 9.07 -2.99 1.83
C LYS A 79 9.43 -4.38 2.34
N VAL A 80 8.47 -5.30 2.31
CA VAL A 80 8.66 -6.71 2.70
C VAL A 80 7.96 -7.64 1.73
N THR A 81 8.42 -8.89 1.68
CA THR A 81 7.65 -10.00 1.12
C THR A 81 7.11 -10.82 2.30
N LEU A 82 5.81 -11.01 2.34
CA LEU A 82 5.14 -11.85 3.32
C LEU A 82 5.43 -13.33 3.03
N LYS A 83 5.37 -14.18 4.06
CA LYS A 83 5.55 -15.64 3.88
C LYS A 83 4.51 -16.27 2.96
N SER A 84 3.37 -15.62 2.77
CA SER A 84 2.32 -16.01 1.83
C SER A 84 2.61 -15.60 0.37
N GLY A 85 3.67 -14.83 0.12
CA GLY A 85 4.17 -14.51 -1.22
C GLY A 85 3.93 -13.06 -1.66
N GLU A 86 3.03 -12.34 -0.99
CA GLU A 86 2.67 -10.97 -1.34
C GLU A 86 3.76 -9.97 -0.95
N ALA A 87 3.88 -8.90 -1.71
CA ALA A 87 4.68 -7.74 -1.35
C ALA A 87 3.82 -6.70 -0.61
N LEU A 88 4.37 -6.16 0.47
CA LEU A 88 3.74 -5.12 1.28
C LEU A 88 4.69 -3.94 1.44
N GLY A 89 4.19 -2.74 1.16
CA GLY A 89 4.90 -1.48 1.26
C GLY A 89 4.17 -0.53 2.21
N LEU A 90 4.91 0.11 3.11
CA LEU A 90 4.39 1.11 4.04
C LEU A 90 5.24 2.37 4.01
N TYR A 91 4.59 3.50 3.80
CA TYR A 91 5.23 4.81 3.78
C TYR A 91 4.40 5.83 4.54
N CYS A 92 4.91 6.34 5.66
CA CYS A 92 4.22 7.33 6.48
C CYS A 92 4.80 8.73 6.31
N PHE A 93 3.94 9.74 6.37
CA PHE A 93 4.31 11.14 6.24
C PHE A 93 3.28 12.07 6.89
N SER A 94 3.70 13.30 7.18
CA SER A 94 2.80 14.38 7.58
C SER A 94 2.60 15.39 6.45
N SER A 95 1.42 16.00 6.39
CA SER A 95 1.08 17.05 5.43
C SER A 95 0.22 18.14 6.07
N ASN A 96 0.15 19.30 5.42
CA ASN A 96 -0.66 20.43 5.90
C ASN A 96 -2.17 20.28 5.58
N SER A 97 -2.53 19.32 4.73
CA SER A 97 -3.92 19.00 4.39
C SER A 97 -4.46 17.88 5.28
N ALA A 98 -5.74 17.93 5.62
CA ALA A 98 -6.39 16.82 6.33
C ALA A 98 -6.57 15.59 5.40
N PRO A 99 -6.34 14.36 5.91
CA PRO A 99 -5.78 14.09 7.23
C PRO A 99 -4.27 14.37 7.29
N LYS A 100 -3.84 14.95 8.42
CA LYS A 100 -2.50 15.51 8.56
C LYS A 100 -1.43 14.43 8.60
N ARG A 101 -1.71 13.28 9.21
CA ARG A 101 -0.77 12.16 9.35
C ARG A 101 -1.31 10.96 8.59
N ARG A 102 -0.56 10.52 7.58
CA ARG A 102 -1.00 9.50 6.62
C ARG A 102 0.06 8.45 6.44
N CYS A 103 -0.38 7.23 6.15
CA CYS A 103 0.50 6.19 5.63
C CYS A 103 -0.06 5.60 4.35
N TYR A 104 0.72 5.62 3.28
CA TYR A 104 0.41 4.87 2.07
C TYR A 104 0.77 3.40 2.28
N VAL A 105 -0.17 2.56 1.88
CA VAL A 105 -0.02 1.11 1.86
C VAL A 105 -0.09 0.68 0.40
N THR A 106 0.95 -0.04 -0.04
CA THR A 106 0.95 -0.72 -1.34
C THR A 106 0.97 -2.22 -1.07
N VAL A 107 0.07 -2.96 -1.70
CA VAL A 107 0.01 -4.42 -1.63
C VAL A 107 0.09 -4.97 -3.04
N ASP A 108 0.90 -5.99 -3.27
CA ASP A 108 0.91 -6.76 -4.52
C ASP A 108 0.88 -8.25 -4.20
N ILE A 109 -0.14 -8.95 -4.70
CA ILE A 109 -0.34 -10.38 -4.45
C ILE A 109 0.64 -11.28 -5.20
N ASN A 110 1.28 -10.79 -6.26
CA ASN A 110 2.21 -11.54 -7.11
C ASN A 110 3.68 -11.15 -6.86
N SER A 111 3.95 -10.11 -6.07
CA SER A 111 5.30 -9.63 -5.76
C SER A 111 6.11 -9.32 -7.03
N THR A 112 7.10 -10.14 -7.40
CA THR A 112 7.92 -9.95 -8.60
C THR A 112 7.50 -10.82 -9.77
N ASP A 113 6.67 -11.83 -9.53
CA ASP A 113 6.54 -13.01 -10.40
C ASP A 113 5.46 -12.81 -11.49
N GLY A 114 4.62 -11.80 -11.34
CA GLY A 114 3.56 -11.46 -12.27
C GLY A 114 2.36 -12.42 -12.24
N PRO A 115 1.30 -12.13 -13.02
CA PRO A 115 1.13 -10.94 -13.85
C PRO A 115 1.11 -9.65 -13.01
N ASN A 116 1.70 -8.56 -13.53
CA ASN A 116 1.81 -7.29 -12.80
C ASN A 116 0.80 -6.29 -13.37
N ILE A 117 -0.46 -6.39 -12.97
CA ILE A 117 -1.53 -5.50 -13.41
C ILE A 117 -2.00 -4.65 -12.24
N GLY A 118 -1.92 -3.34 -12.41
CA GLY A 118 -2.43 -2.38 -11.44
C GLY A 118 -3.94 -2.53 -11.27
N GLY A 119 -4.41 -2.50 -10.03
CA GLY A 119 -5.82 -2.64 -9.70
C GLY A 119 -6.38 -4.06 -9.71
N ARG A 120 -5.59 -5.06 -10.12
CA ARG A 120 -5.89 -6.49 -9.92
C ARG A 120 -4.89 -7.18 -9.02
N ASP A 121 -3.62 -7.00 -9.35
CA ASP A 121 -2.53 -7.66 -8.66
C ASP A 121 -1.96 -6.72 -7.58
N MET A 122 -1.84 -5.42 -7.92
CA MET A 122 -1.36 -4.38 -7.01
C MET A 122 -2.44 -3.35 -6.67
N PHE A 123 -2.55 -3.02 -5.38
CA PHE A 123 -3.52 -2.07 -4.83
C PHE A 123 -2.83 -1.04 -3.93
N ARG A 124 -3.36 0.18 -3.93
CA ARG A 124 -2.96 1.24 -3.01
C ARG A 124 -4.11 1.81 -2.23
N PHE A 125 -3.88 1.99 -0.94
CA PHE A 125 -4.81 2.66 -0.02
C PHE A 125 -4.02 3.42 1.04
N THR A 126 -4.73 4.21 1.83
CA THR A 126 -4.17 5.10 2.84
C THR A 126 -4.74 4.75 4.21
N ILE A 127 -3.88 4.87 5.22
CA ILE A 127 -4.24 4.90 6.62
C ILE A 127 -4.28 6.37 7.05
N ASP A 128 -5.39 6.83 7.61
CA ASP A 128 -5.40 8.01 8.48
C ASP A 128 -4.78 7.58 9.81
N ALA A 129 -3.56 8.03 10.10
CA ALA A 129 -2.85 7.58 11.28
C ALA A 129 -3.44 8.18 12.57
N ASP A 130 -4.30 9.20 12.49
CA ASP A 130 -4.95 9.83 13.64
C ASP A 130 -6.25 9.13 14.04
N THR A 131 -6.95 8.52 13.09
CA THR A 131 -8.22 7.81 13.34
C THR A 131 -8.14 6.31 13.14
N ASN A 132 -7.03 5.80 12.58
CA ASN A 132 -6.83 4.43 12.09
C ASN A 132 -7.75 4.02 10.92
N ASP A 133 -8.45 4.97 10.31
CA ASP A 133 -9.34 4.68 9.19
C ASP A 133 -8.55 4.30 7.93
N LEU A 134 -9.08 3.33 7.19
CA LEU A 134 -8.57 2.93 5.88
C LEU A 134 -9.43 3.53 4.78
N TYR A 135 -8.79 4.17 3.81
CA TYR A 135 -9.49 4.76 2.67
C TYR A 135 -8.66 4.69 1.38
N GLY A 136 -9.32 4.78 0.22
CA GLY A 136 -8.62 4.83 -1.05
C GLY A 136 -7.79 6.12 -1.17
N VAL A 137 -6.57 6.04 -1.72
CA VAL A 137 -5.75 7.24 -2.02
C VAL A 137 -6.54 8.25 -2.86
N THR A 138 -7.40 7.72 -3.72
CA THR A 138 -8.35 8.44 -4.54
C THR A 138 -9.71 7.72 -4.54
N GLY A 139 -10.76 8.40 -5.00
CA GLY A 139 -12.08 7.80 -5.16
C GLY A 139 -12.11 6.68 -6.22
N TRP A 140 -13.09 5.77 -6.12
CA TRP A 140 -13.28 4.62 -7.02
C TRP A 140 -13.36 4.99 -8.50
N THR A 141 -13.72 6.23 -8.83
CA THR A 141 -13.80 6.73 -10.21
C THR A 141 -12.43 6.89 -10.87
N GLN A 142 -11.33 6.83 -10.10
CA GLN A 142 -9.99 6.82 -10.66
C GLN A 142 -9.57 5.45 -11.17
N CYS A 143 -10.22 4.36 -10.72
CA CYS A 143 -9.97 3.04 -11.26
C CYS A 143 -10.98 2.73 -12.37
N GLN A 144 -10.59 2.94 -13.64
CA GLN A 144 -11.38 2.70 -14.82
C GLN A 144 -10.83 1.55 -15.68
N PRO A 145 -11.65 0.52 -15.97
CA PRO A 145 -11.21 -0.60 -16.79
C PRO A 145 -11.08 -0.25 -18.27
N ASP A 146 -11.41 0.97 -18.71
CA ASP A 146 -11.29 1.44 -20.09
C ASP A 146 -9.96 2.18 -20.37
N GLY A 147 -9.09 2.33 -19.37
CA GLY A 147 -7.80 3.02 -19.51
C GLY A 147 -7.93 4.54 -19.67
N SER A 148 -9.13 5.11 -19.53
CA SER A 148 -9.37 6.56 -19.62
C SER A 148 -8.69 7.35 -18.49
N LYS A 149 -8.18 6.65 -17.46
CA LYS A 149 -7.47 7.21 -16.30
C LYS A 149 -6.12 6.50 -16.07
N PRO A 150 -5.09 6.80 -16.88
CA PRO A 150 -3.81 6.09 -16.83
C PRO A 150 -3.10 6.15 -15.46
N THR A 151 -3.31 7.21 -14.67
CA THR A 151 -2.67 7.34 -13.34
C THR A 151 -3.38 6.56 -12.24
N GLY A 152 -4.64 6.15 -12.44
CA GLY A 152 -5.42 5.46 -11.42
C GLY A 152 -5.22 3.96 -11.46
N ASP A 153 -5.38 3.35 -12.63
CA ASP A 153 -5.46 1.90 -12.78
C ASP A 153 -4.09 1.26 -12.65
N GLU A 154 -3.13 1.73 -13.44
CA GLU A 154 -1.73 1.26 -13.40
C GLU A 154 -1.17 1.43 -12.00
N GLY A 155 -1.37 2.61 -11.41
CA GLY A 155 -0.96 2.95 -10.04
C GLY A 155 -1.69 2.19 -8.92
N GLY A 156 -2.72 1.40 -9.22
CA GLY A 156 -3.55 0.72 -8.21
C GLY A 156 -4.35 1.69 -7.32
N HIS A 157 -4.47 2.96 -7.69
CA HIS A 157 -5.16 4.00 -6.95
C HIS A 157 -6.67 3.93 -7.18
N GLY A 158 -7.45 3.87 -6.10
CA GLY A 158 -8.91 3.81 -6.17
C GLY A 158 -9.46 2.43 -6.57
N CYS A 159 -8.60 1.50 -7.00
CA CYS A 159 -9.00 0.16 -7.42
C CYS A 159 -9.47 -0.72 -6.27
N LEU A 160 -8.92 -0.54 -5.07
CA LEU A 160 -9.47 -1.20 -3.87
C LEU A 160 -10.92 -0.74 -3.60
N ALA A 161 -11.22 0.55 -3.75
CA ALA A 161 -12.58 1.05 -3.57
C ALA A 161 -13.53 0.53 -4.66
N ARG A 162 -13.03 0.36 -5.89
CA ARG A 162 -13.77 -0.22 -7.03
C ARG A 162 -14.13 -1.69 -6.77
N ILE A 163 -13.14 -2.55 -6.47
CA ILE A 163 -13.38 -3.98 -6.22
C ILE A 163 -14.30 -4.22 -5.02
N MET A 164 -14.19 -3.39 -3.96
CA MET A 164 -15.11 -3.45 -2.83
C MET A 164 -16.54 -3.09 -3.22
N LYS A 165 -16.72 -2.04 -4.05
CA LYS A 165 -18.03 -1.64 -4.58
C LYS A 165 -18.62 -2.73 -5.50
N ASP A 166 -17.77 -3.39 -6.27
CA ASP A 166 -18.15 -4.43 -7.23
C ASP A 166 -18.26 -5.83 -6.55
N ASN A 167 -18.35 -5.89 -5.22
CA ASN A 167 -18.48 -7.12 -4.41
C ASN A 167 -17.41 -8.18 -4.68
N TRP A 168 -16.15 -7.74 -4.81
CA TRP A 168 -15.02 -8.60 -5.15
C TRP A 168 -15.09 -9.26 -6.53
N VAL A 169 -16.00 -8.80 -7.38
CA VAL A 169 -16.09 -9.27 -8.77
C VAL A 169 -15.31 -8.33 -9.67
N MET A 170 -14.33 -8.89 -10.37
CA MET A 170 -13.53 -8.20 -11.37
C MET A 170 -14.32 -8.18 -12.69
N ASN A 171 -15.22 -7.21 -12.87
CA ASN A 171 -16.03 -7.06 -14.09
C ASN A 171 -15.33 -6.24 -15.20
N TYR A 172 -14.00 -6.30 -15.25
CA TYR A 172 -13.19 -5.50 -16.16
C TYR A 172 -13.02 -6.20 -17.50
#